data_AF-A0A7Y4MVS8-F1
#
_entry.id   AF-A0A7Y4MVS8-F1
#
_cell.length_a   1.000
_cell.length_b   1.000
_cell.length_c   1.000
_cell.angle_alpha   90.00
_cell.angle_beta   90.00
_cell.angle_gamma   90.00
#
_symmetry.space_group_name_H-M   'P 1'
#
loop_
_entity.id
_entity.type
_entity.pdbx_description
1 polymer ?
#
loop_
_entity_poly.entity_id
_entity_poly.type
_entity_poly.pdbx_seq_one_letter_code
_entity_poly.pdbx_strand_id
1 'polypeptide(L)'
;SEAELIVNMERWRWLPGDLGPDYILVNIPEYRLRAYRGGSLRDEARVIVGKPESRTPLFSGLMEYAVVNPSWYVPPSILKTMAPKLAGYGGKTWGGYEVVRRGGHVSLRQPPGERNALGFIKFMFPNQHAVYLHDTPNRSLFSAAKRDFSHGCVRVDLSLI
;
A
#
# COMPACT_ATOMS: atom_id res chain seq x y z
N SER A 1 -17.22 24.72 1.55
CA SER A 1 -17.17 25.85 0.59
C SER A 1 -17.39 25.32 -0.83
N GLU A 2 -17.64 26.19 -1.81
CA GLU A 2 -17.84 25.80 -3.22
C GLU A 2 -16.66 25.00 -3.80
N ALA A 3 -15.44 25.32 -3.37
CA ALA A 3 -14.23 24.59 -3.75
C ALA A 3 -14.23 23.12 -3.26
N GLU A 4 -14.76 22.83 -2.07
CA GLU A 4 -14.86 21.45 -1.56
C GLU A 4 -15.89 20.63 -2.32
N LEU A 5 -16.98 21.26 -2.77
CA LEU A 5 -18.01 20.61 -3.59
C LEU A 5 -17.44 20.21 -4.95
N ILE A 6 -16.70 21.12 -5.62
CA ILE A 6 -16.05 20.83 -6.91
C ILE A 6 -15.02 19.70 -6.76
N VAL A 7 -14.21 19.72 -5.70
CA VAL A 7 -13.23 18.64 -5.43
C VAL A 7 -13.93 17.30 -5.20
N ASN A 8 -15.05 17.29 -4.48
CA ASN A 8 -15.82 16.07 -4.30
C ASN A 8 -16.46 15.61 -5.61
N MET A 9 -17.08 16.49 -6.39
CA MET A 9 -17.64 16.15 -7.71
C MET A 9 -16.59 15.55 -8.66
N GLU A 10 -15.37 16.11 -8.68
CA GLU A 10 -14.30 15.53 -9.49
C GLU A 10 -13.95 14.12 -9.01
N ARG A 11 -13.94 13.83 -7.69
CA ARG A 11 -13.73 12.47 -7.16
C ARG A 11 -14.82 11.49 -7.59
N TRP A 12 -16.08 11.92 -7.61
CA TRP A 12 -17.20 11.11 -8.12
C TRP A 12 -17.02 10.79 -9.61
N ARG A 13 -16.39 11.69 -10.37
CA ARG A 13 -16.09 11.49 -11.80
C ARG A 13 -15.09 10.35 -12.07
N TRP A 14 -14.25 10.01 -11.10
CA TRP A 14 -13.26 8.92 -11.20
C TRP A 14 -13.79 7.57 -10.67
N LEU A 15 -14.98 7.54 -10.08
CA LEU A 15 -15.64 6.29 -9.71
C LEU A 15 -16.39 5.73 -10.94
N PRO A 16 -16.35 4.41 -11.18
CA PRO A 16 -17.28 3.77 -12.10
C PRO A 16 -18.72 4.17 -11.76
N GLY A 17 -19.55 4.42 -12.78
CA GLY A 17 -20.95 4.79 -12.59
C GLY A 17 -21.77 3.72 -11.84
N ASP A 18 -21.29 2.48 -11.84
CA ASP A 18 -21.76 1.38 -11.00
C ASP A 18 -20.54 0.58 -10.49
N LEU A 19 -20.43 0.42 -9.17
CA LEU A 19 -19.39 -0.37 -8.51
C LEU A 19 -19.77 -1.86 -8.38
N GLY A 20 -21.01 -2.20 -8.72
CA GLY A 20 -21.60 -3.50 -8.45
C GLY A 20 -21.90 -3.71 -6.96
N PRO A 21 -22.43 -4.90 -6.60
CA PRO A 21 -22.80 -5.22 -5.22
C PRO A 21 -21.60 -5.51 -4.31
N ASP A 22 -20.45 -5.83 -4.89
CA ASP A 22 -19.25 -6.29 -4.18
C ASP A 22 -18.06 -5.41 -4.56
N TYR A 23 -17.57 -4.60 -3.62
CA TYR A 23 -16.43 -3.72 -3.87
C TYR A 23 -15.71 -3.34 -2.57
N ILE A 24 -14.49 -2.86 -2.73
CA ILE A 24 -13.71 -2.26 -1.65
C ILE A 24 -13.53 -0.79 -1.95
N LEU A 25 -13.92 0.06 -1.01
CA LEU A 25 -13.77 1.52 -1.10
C LEU A 25 -12.72 1.98 -0.10
N VAL A 26 -11.66 2.65 -0.60
CA VAL A 26 -10.67 3.33 0.24
C VAL A 26 -10.93 4.82 0.22
N ASN A 27 -11.40 5.36 1.33
CA ASN A 27 -11.57 6.79 1.52
C ASN A 27 -10.27 7.38 2.10
N ILE A 28 -9.43 7.94 1.21
CA ILE A 28 -8.10 8.48 1.53
C ILE A 28 -8.13 9.55 2.64
N PRO A 29 -8.93 10.63 2.55
CA PRO A 29 -8.95 11.67 3.59
C PRO A 29 -9.54 11.18 4.92
N GLU A 30 -10.40 10.16 4.89
CA GLU A 30 -10.96 9.53 6.10
C GLU A 30 -10.01 8.51 6.72
N TYR A 31 -8.99 8.08 5.98
CA TYR A 31 -8.10 6.98 6.36
C TYR A 31 -8.87 5.70 6.74
N ARG A 32 -9.91 5.38 5.96
CA ARG A 32 -10.77 4.20 6.12
C ARG A 32 -10.88 3.39 4.83
N LEU A 33 -10.98 2.07 5.01
CA LEU A 33 -11.36 1.10 3.99
C LEU A 33 -12.69 0.49 4.40
N ARG A 34 -13.61 0.33 3.44
CA ARG A 34 -14.88 -0.37 3.61
C ARG A 34 -15.02 -1.46 2.56
N ALA A 35 -15.41 -2.65 2.99
CA ALA A 35 -15.70 -3.77 2.10
C ALA A 35 -17.21 -4.01 2.06
N TYR A 36 -17.78 -3.94 0.86
CA TYR A 36 -19.19 -4.20 0.60
C TYR A 36 -19.36 -5.56 -0.05
N ARG A 37 -20.41 -6.29 0.36
CA ARG A 37 -20.83 -7.53 -0.28
C ARG A 37 -22.35 -7.65 -0.30
N GLY A 38 -22.92 -7.89 -1.47
CA GLY A 38 -24.36 -7.89 -1.69
C GLY A 38 -24.98 -6.52 -1.39
N GLY A 39 -24.26 -5.44 -1.69
CA GLY A 39 -24.68 -4.05 -1.43
C GLY A 39 -24.64 -3.62 0.05
N SER A 40 -24.26 -4.52 0.97
CA SER A 40 -24.20 -4.23 2.41
C SER A 40 -22.74 -4.11 2.87
N LEU A 41 -22.48 -3.16 3.77
CA LEU A 41 -21.19 -3.05 4.45
C LEU A 41 -20.93 -4.33 5.26
N ARG A 42 -19.83 -5.02 4.98
CA ARG A 42 -19.39 -6.21 5.73
C ARG A 42 -18.32 -5.87 6.74
N ASP A 43 -17.29 -5.17 6.27
CA ASP A 43 -16.08 -4.92 7.06
C ASP A 43 -15.63 -3.47 6.90
N GLU A 44 -15.01 -2.94 7.96
CA GLU A 44 -14.36 -1.64 7.95
C GLU A 44 -12.99 -1.74 8.62
N ALA A 45 -11.98 -1.17 7.98
CA ALA A 45 -10.61 -1.12 8.51
C ALA A 45 -10.04 0.29 8.47
N ARG A 46 -9.11 0.57 9.39
CA ARG A 46 -8.25 1.75 9.32
C ARG A 46 -7.21 1.53 8.23
N VAL A 47 -6.84 2.62 7.55
CA VAL A 47 -5.72 2.57 6.59
C VAL A 47 -4.66 3.63 6.86
N ILE A 48 -3.46 3.37 6.34
CA ILE A 48 -2.37 4.34 6.19
C ILE A 48 -2.16 4.55 4.69
N VAL A 49 -2.07 5.80 4.27
CA VAL A 49 -1.96 6.23 2.87
C VAL A 49 -0.65 6.96 2.61
N GLY A 50 -0.43 7.33 1.36
CA GLY A 50 0.78 8.02 0.91
C GLY A 50 0.96 9.40 1.53
N LYS A 51 2.21 9.78 1.76
CA LYS A 51 2.62 11.14 2.17
C LYS A 51 2.25 12.19 1.11
N PRO A 52 2.21 13.49 1.44
CA PRO A 52 1.92 14.55 0.48
C PRO A 52 2.83 14.55 -0.76
N GLU A 53 4.08 14.10 -0.64
CA GLU A 53 5.06 14.01 -1.73
C GLU A 53 4.96 12.70 -2.53
N SER A 54 4.20 11.71 -2.02
CA SER A 54 4.00 10.38 -2.63
C SER A 54 2.57 9.91 -2.41
N ARG A 55 1.60 10.76 -2.82
CA ARG A 55 0.18 10.59 -2.54
C ARG A 55 -0.34 9.27 -3.13
N THR A 56 -1.25 8.63 -2.40
CA THR A 56 -2.00 7.51 -2.96
C THR A 56 -2.83 8.00 -4.15
N PRO A 57 -2.70 7.39 -5.34
CA PRO A 57 -3.43 7.81 -6.53
C PRO A 57 -4.92 7.51 -6.40
N LEU A 58 -5.75 8.35 -7.02
CA LEU A 58 -7.20 8.13 -7.14
C LEU A 58 -7.48 7.32 -8.41
N PHE A 59 -7.98 6.11 -8.26
CA PHE A 59 -8.37 5.25 -9.39
C PHE A 59 -9.27 4.11 -8.91
N SER A 60 -9.83 3.36 -9.86
CA SER A 60 -10.53 2.09 -9.63
C SER A 60 -9.85 0.96 -10.42
N GLY A 61 -9.96 -0.27 -9.92
CA GLY A 61 -9.41 -1.45 -10.57
C GLY A 61 -9.97 -2.73 -9.96
N LEU A 62 -9.96 -3.82 -10.73
CA LEU A 62 -10.35 -5.13 -10.22
C LEU A 62 -9.25 -5.68 -9.31
N MET A 63 -9.65 -6.16 -8.13
CA MET A 63 -8.81 -7.02 -7.31
C MET A 63 -8.79 -8.41 -7.92
N GLU A 64 -7.59 -8.89 -8.30
CA GLU A 64 -7.44 -10.16 -8.98
C GLU A 64 -7.05 -11.30 -8.03
N TYR A 65 -6.11 -11.04 -7.11
CA TYR A 65 -5.62 -12.06 -6.19
C TYR A 65 -4.98 -11.47 -4.94
N ALA A 66 -4.82 -12.30 -3.92
CA ALA A 66 -4.04 -11.99 -2.72
C ALA A 66 -2.81 -12.90 -2.63
N VAL A 67 -1.73 -12.36 -2.09
CA VAL A 67 -0.50 -13.10 -1.80
C VAL A 67 -0.32 -13.16 -0.29
N VAL A 68 -0.34 -14.37 0.26
CA VAL A 68 -0.07 -14.63 1.68
C VAL A 68 1.44 -14.82 1.88
N ASN A 69 1.98 -14.31 2.99
CA ASN A 69 3.40 -14.31 3.32
C ASN A 69 4.28 -13.79 2.16
N PRO A 70 4.05 -12.56 1.67
CA PRO A 70 4.75 -12.05 0.50
C PRO A 70 6.23 -11.79 0.79
N SER A 71 7.10 -12.06 -0.19
CA SER A 71 8.42 -11.42 -0.22
C SER A 71 8.28 -9.97 -0.66
N TRP A 72 9.06 -9.06 -0.07
CA TRP A 72 9.07 -7.65 -0.48
C TRP A 72 10.32 -7.32 -1.27
N TYR A 73 10.15 -6.87 -2.51
CA TYR A 73 11.24 -6.30 -3.29
C TYR A 73 11.25 -4.79 -3.07
N VAL A 74 12.37 -4.27 -2.55
CA VAL A 74 12.51 -2.85 -2.22
C VAL A 74 12.43 -2.03 -3.52
N PRO A 75 11.44 -1.13 -3.68
CA PRO A 75 11.32 -0.30 -4.87
C PRO A 75 12.55 0.59 -5.07
N PRO A 76 12.92 0.95 -6.31
CA PRO A 76 14.10 1.79 -6.59
C PRO A 76 14.12 3.11 -5.83
N SER A 77 12.96 3.74 -5.63
CA SER A 77 12.82 4.99 -4.88
C SER A 77 13.26 4.85 -3.42
N ILE A 78 12.89 3.75 -2.76
CA ILE A 78 13.30 3.44 -1.39
C ILE A 78 14.75 2.97 -1.37
N LEU A 79 15.16 2.16 -2.34
CA LEU A 79 16.53 1.66 -2.44
C LEU A 79 17.55 2.81 -2.52
N LYS A 80 17.24 3.92 -3.21
CA LYS A 80 18.09 5.12 -3.24
C LYS A 80 18.41 5.65 -1.84
N THR A 81 17.49 5.56 -0.89
CA THR A 81 17.71 5.99 0.51
C THR A 81 18.64 5.03 1.28
N MET A 82 18.73 3.77 0.85
CA MET A 82 19.54 2.72 1.47
C MET A 82 20.90 2.55 0.78
N ALA A 83 21.00 2.96 -0.48
CA ALA A 83 22.18 2.79 -1.33
C ALA A 83 23.49 3.32 -0.71
N PRO A 84 23.53 4.49 -0.03
CA PRO A 84 24.75 4.94 0.63
C PRO A 84 25.27 3.96 1.69
N LYS A 85 24.37 3.26 2.40
CA LYS A 85 24.73 2.26 3.42
C LYS A 85 25.13 0.91 2.82
N LEU A 86 24.77 0.66 1.57
CA LEU A 86 25.13 -0.54 0.81
C LEU A 86 26.39 -0.33 -0.06
N ALA A 87 26.87 0.90 -0.18
CA ALA A 87 28.09 1.21 -0.94
C ALA A 87 29.27 0.43 -0.35
N GLY A 88 29.98 -0.33 -1.20
CA GLY A 88 31.07 -1.20 -0.76
C GLY A 88 30.65 -2.47 0.01
N TYR A 89 29.35 -2.68 0.27
CA TYR A 89 28.88 -3.86 1.00
C TYR A 89 28.92 -5.12 0.13
N GLY A 90 29.82 -6.07 0.41
CA GLY A 90 30.00 -7.29 -0.39
C GLY A 90 29.13 -8.49 0.00
N GLY A 91 28.43 -8.44 1.13
CA GLY A 91 27.70 -9.59 1.67
C GLY A 91 26.41 -9.94 0.92
N LYS A 92 25.93 -11.18 1.11
CA LYS A 92 24.67 -11.67 0.54
C LYS A 92 23.43 -11.26 1.33
N THR A 93 23.60 -10.83 2.59
CA THR A 93 22.48 -10.51 3.49
C THR A 93 22.77 -9.27 4.33
N TRP A 94 21.92 -8.25 4.26
CA TRP A 94 22.11 -7.00 4.98
C TRP A 94 20.85 -6.64 5.77
N GLY A 95 20.94 -6.56 7.09
CA GLY A 95 19.81 -6.13 7.93
C GLY A 95 18.52 -6.95 7.78
N GLY A 96 18.63 -8.26 7.48
CA GLY A 96 17.50 -9.15 7.20
C GLY A 96 17.00 -9.11 5.75
N TYR A 97 17.62 -8.32 4.87
CA TYR A 97 17.39 -8.36 3.43
C TYR A 97 18.39 -9.28 2.76
N GLU A 98 17.96 -9.98 1.73
CA GLU A 98 18.82 -10.60 0.74
C GLU A 98 19.31 -9.54 -0.26
N VAL A 99 20.61 -9.48 -0.48
CA VAL A 99 21.25 -8.59 -1.45
C VAL A 99 21.40 -9.36 -2.76
N VAL A 100 20.63 -8.94 -3.77
CA VAL A 100 20.64 -9.56 -5.09
C VAL A 100 21.45 -8.68 -6.04
N ARG A 101 22.49 -9.26 -6.66
CA ARG A 101 23.36 -8.59 -7.63
C ARG A 101 23.21 -9.26 -8.98
N ARG A 102 22.75 -8.53 -10.00
CA ARG A 102 22.60 -9.03 -11.37
C ARG A 102 23.02 -7.96 -12.37
N GLY A 103 24.01 -8.26 -13.21
CA GLY A 103 24.45 -7.37 -14.29
C GLY A 103 24.80 -5.95 -13.85
N GLY A 104 25.48 -5.79 -12.69
CA GLY A 104 25.83 -4.47 -12.13
C GLY A 104 24.71 -3.78 -11.33
N HIS A 105 23.49 -4.30 -11.36
CA HIS A 105 22.38 -3.79 -10.55
C HIS A 105 22.29 -4.49 -9.19
N VAL A 106 21.99 -3.70 -8.16
CA VAL A 106 21.71 -4.18 -6.80
C VAL A 106 20.22 -4.03 -6.54
N SER A 107 19.60 -5.08 -6.02
CA SER A 107 18.26 -5.01 -5.44
C SER A 107 18.26 -5.66 -4.06
N LEU A 108 17.32 -5.23 -3.22
CA LEU A 108 17.08 -5.83 -1.92
C LEU A 108 15.75 -6.57 -1.93
N ARG A 109 15.77 -7.81 -1.45
CA ARG A 109 14.57 -8.62 -1.21
C ARG A 109 14.46 -8.89 0.28
N GLN A 110 13.35 -8.51 0.89
CA GLN A 110 13.01 -8.93 2.24
C GLN A 110 12.21 -10.23 2.16
N PRO A 111 12.66 -11.31 2.82
CA PRO A 111 11.88 -12.55 2.89
C PRO A 111 10.62 -12.36 3.74
N PRO A 112 9.64 -13.28 3.64
CA PRO A 112 8.47 -13.27 4.51
C PRO A 112 8.86 -13.36 5.99
N GLY A 113 8.08 -12.73 6.87
CA GLY A 113 8.29 -12.78 8.31
C GLY A 113 7.70 -11.57 9.05
N GLU A 114 7.74 -11.59 10.38
CA GLU A 114 7.09 -10.58 11.24
C GLU A 114 7.56 -9.14 11.00
N ARG A 115 8.78 -8.96 10.46
CA ARG A 115 9.36 -7.65 10.16
C ARG A 115 9.22 -7.24 8.69
N ASN A 116 8.53 -8.05 7.88
CA ASN A 116 8.36 -7.77 6.46
C ASN A 116 7.54 -6.51 6.24
N ALA A 117 8.01 -5.57 5.42
CA ALA A 117 7.34 -4.28 5.21
C ALA A 117 5.91 -4.40 4.62
N LEU A 118 5.61 -5.52 3.96
CA LEU A 118 4.29 -5.87 3.43
C LEU A 118 3.41 -6.64 4.43
N GLY A 119 3.89 -6.94 5.63
CA GLY A 119 3.21 -7.78 6.61
C GLY A 119 2.94 -9.19 6.08
N PHE A 120 1.79 -9.76 6.44
CA PHE A 120 1.45 -11.15 6.12
C PHE A 120 0.59 -11.32 4.87
N ILE A 121 0.03 -10.25 4.30
CA ILE A 121 -0.80 -10.35 3.10
C ILE A 121 -0.71 -9.08 2.24
N LYS A 122 -0.79 -9.28 0.93
CA LYS A 122 -0.84 -8.22 -0.09
C LYS A 122 -1.95 -8.52 -1.08
N PHE A 123 -2.85 -7.56 -1.32
CA PHE A 123 -3.92 -7.66 -2.31
C PHE A 123 -3.52 -6.94 -3.59
N MET A 124 -3.67 -7.64 -4.72
CA MET A 124 -3.22 -7.19 -6.03
C MET A 124 -4.41 -6.80 -6.90
N PHE A 125 -4.30 -5.59 -7.45
CA PHE A 125 -5.21 -5.00 -8.43
C PHE A 125 -4.31 -4.30 -9.45
N PRO A 126 -3.91 -4.98 -10.53
CA PRO A 126 -2.97 -4.43 -11.50
C PRO A 126 -3.37 -3.02 -11.97
N ASN A 127 -2.42 -2.08 -11.89
CA ASN A 127 -2.65 -0.68 -12.22
C ASN A 127 -1.36 0.00 -12.69
N GLN A 128 -1.49 1.14 -13.37
CA GLN A 128 -0.36 1.89 -13.93
C GLN A 128 0.51 2.58 -12.86
N HIS A 129 0.04 2.65 -11.62
CA HIS A 129 0.75 3.32 -10.52
C HIS A 129 1.59 2.37 -9.66
N ALA A 130 1.51 1.05 -9.91
CA ALA A 130 2.17 0.00 -9.13
C ALA A 130 1.84 0.04 -7.62
N VAL A 131 0.64 0.53 -7.26
CA VAL A 131 0.16 0.55 -5.87
C VAL A 131 -0.68 -0.68 -5.55
N TYR A 132 -0.75 -1.05 -4.28
CA TYR A 132 -1.51 -2.20 -3.79
C TYR A 132 -1.99 -1.95 -2.36
N LEU A 133 -2.95 -2.75 -1.91
CA LEU A 133 -3.34 -2.84 -0.50
C LEU A 133 -2.45 -3.90 0.15
N HIS A 134 -1.92 -3.63 1.33
CA HIS A 134 -1.10 -4.63 2.01
C HIS A 134 -1.12 -4.45 3.53
N ASP A 135 -0.69 -5.48 4.23
CA ASP A 135 -0.51 -5.45 5.66
C ASP A 135 0.75 -4.66 6.09
N THR A 136 0.97 -4.44 7.38
CA THR A 136 2.20 -3.82 7.87
C THR A 136 2.54 -4.23 9.31
N PRO A 137 3.83 -4.40 9.64
CA PRO A 137 4.26 -4.66 11.01
C PRO A 137 4.15 -3.42 11.91
N ASN A 138 4.07 -2.22 11.33
CA ASN A 138 3.99 -0.96 12.07
C ASN A 138 2.54 -0.67 12.53
N ARG A 139 1.94 -1.58 13.29
CA ARG A 139 0.53 -1.53 13.73
C ARG A 139 0.20 -0.28 14.55
N SER A 140 1.15 0.19 15.36
CA SER A 140 0.96 1.38 16.20
C SER A 140 0.63 2.65 15.39
N LEU A 141 1.01 2.71 14.11
CA LEU A 141 0.69 3.87 13.26
C LEU A 141 -0.81 4.00 12.95
N PHE A 142 -1.62 2.96 13.15
CA PHE A 142 -3.07 3.03 12.94
C PHE A 142 -3.80 3.81 14.03
N SER A 143 -3.18 4.07 15.19
CA SER A 143 -3.77 4.93 16.24
C SER A 143 -3.60 6.42 15.99
N ALA A 144 -2.72 6.81 15.06
CA ALA A 144 -2.51 8.22 14.74
C ALA A 144 -3.75 8.85 14.09
N ALA A 145 -4.04 10.11 14.43
CA ALA A 145 -5.13 10.87 13.82
C ALA A 145 -4.89 11.14 12.33
N LYS A 146 -3.65 11.45 11.97
CA LYS A 146 -3.19 11.62 10.58
C LYS A 146 -2.34 10.41 10.19
N ARG A 147 -2.68 9.75 9.07
CA ARG A 147 -2.09 8.46 8.66
C ARG A 147 -1.48 8.48 7.24
N ASP A 148 -0.85 9.59 6.87
CA ASP A 148 -0.09 9.75 5.63
C ASP A 148 1.38 9.37 5.82
N PHE A 149 1.67 8.08 6.05
CA PHE A 149 3.02 7.58 6.35
C PHE A 149 3.62 6.66 5.27
N SER A 150 2.86 6.32 4.23
CA SER A 150 3.30 5.38 3.18
C SER A 150 3.99 6.10 2.00
N HIS A 151 4.45 5.31 1.04
CA HIS A 151 5.05 5.79 -0.22
C HIS A 151 4.10 5.58 -1.42
N GLY A 152 2.79 5.72 -1.20
CA GLY A 152 1.75 5.64 -2.24
C GLY A 152 0.83 4.42 -2.14
N CYS A 153 1.35 3.27 -1.69
CA CYS A 153 0.53 2.08 -1.39
C CYS A 153 -0.37 2.31 -0.16
N VAL A 154 -1.42 1.53 0.00
CA VAL A 154 -2.32 1.64 1.14
C VAL A 154 -2.06 0.48 2.10
N ARG A 155 -1.73 0.79 3.35
CA ARG A 155 -1.58 -0.22 4.39
C ARG A 155 -2.90 -0.40 5.12
N VAL A 156 -3.34 -1.63 5.29
CA VAL A 156 -4.64 -1.95 5.89
C VAL A 156 -4.43 -2.53 7.28
N ASP A 157 -5.21 -2.06 8.23
CA ASP A 157 -5.24 -2.62 9.58
C ASP A 157 -6.07 -3.90 9.60
N LEU A 158 -5.40 -5.04 9.41
CA LEU A 158 -6.02 -6.35 9.39
C LEU A 158 -6.20 -6.95 10.80
N SER A 159 -5.89 -6.21 11.87
CA SER A 159 -6.09 -6.72 13.23
C SER A 159 -7.57 -6.82 13.65
N LEU A 160 -8.46 -6.29 12.82
CA LEU A 160 -9.90 -6.17 13.06
C LEU A 160 -10.74 -7.04 12.12
N ILE A 161 -10.11 -7.85 11.25
CA ILE A 161 -10.76 -8.65 10.22
C ILE A 161 -10.42 -10.12 10.41
#